data_AF-A0A6A4GSI8-F1
#
_entry.id   AF-A0A6A4GSI8-F1
#
_cell.length_a   1.000
_cell.length_b   1.000
_cell.length_c   1.000
_cell.angle_alpha   90.00
_cell.angle_beta   90.00
_cell.angle_gamma   90.00
#
_symmetry.space_group_name_H-M   'P 1'
#
loop_
_entity.id
_entity.type
_entity.pdbx_description
1 polymer ?
#
loop_
_entity_poly.entity_id
_entity_poly.type
_entity_poly.pdbx_seq_one_letter_code
_entity_poly.pdbx_strand_id
1 'polypeptide(L)'
;MYRLQGQRFSLGDRMTMVMDSGAVPLAAKGVVLGLNEKNMDVVWDVPFMSGTTLGDRCSQYRGLAVEFNSCLNLSDPQFVKSTKPRTQVNPSS
;
A
#
# COMPACT_ATOMS: atom_id res chain seq x y z
N MET A 1 13.14 3.77 -12.64
CA MET A 1 12.09 2.86 -13.17
C MET A 1 11.23 2.42 -11.99
N TYR A 2 10.06 3.04 -11.80
CA TYR A 2 9.23 2.88 -10.59
C TYR A 2 8.37 1.62 -10.70
N ARG A 3 8.65 0.61 -9.87
CA ARG A 3 8.10 -0.76 -9.99
C ARG A 3 6.67 -0.95 -9.48
N LEU A 4 5.92 0.11 -9.13
CA LEU A 4 4.56 0.03 -8.56
C LEU A 4 3.46 0.60 -9.46
N GLN A 5 3.78 1.07 -10.66
CA GLN A 5 2.74 1.46 -11.63
C GLN A 5 1.93 0.23 -12.05
N GLY A 6 0.61 0.32 -11.97
CA GLY A 6 -0.32 -0.74 -12.38
C GLY A 6 -0.79 -1.67 -11.26
N GLN A 7 -0.46 -1.40 -10.00
CA GLN A 7 -1.06 -2.15 -8.89
C GLN A 7 -2.57 -1.89 -8.82
N ARG A 8 -3.37 -2.95 -8.70
CA ARG A 8 -4.81 -2.83 -8.44
C ARG A 8 -5.06 -2.64 -6.94
N PHE A 9 -5.96 -1.73 -6.62
CA PHE A 9 -6.49 -1.51 -5.28
C PHE A 9 -8.01 -1.57 -5.32
N SER A 10 -8.61 -2.07 -4.25
CA SER A 10 -10.04 -2.11 -4.00
C SER A 10 -10.36 -1.58 -2.60
N LEU A 11 -11.60 -1.16 -2.39
CA LEU A 11 -12.08 -0.77 -1.06
C LEU A 11 -11.89 -1.93 -0.08
N GLY A 12 -11.35 -1.64 1.11
CA GLY A 12 -11.04 -2.64 2.13
C GLY A 12 -9.68 -3.32 1.98
N ASP A 13 -8.92 -3.05 0.91
CA ASP A 13 -7.59 -3.63 0.76
C ASP A 13 -6.63 -3.15 1.86
N ARG A 14 -5.83 -4.09 2.35
CA ARG A 14 -4.74 -3.86 3.29
C ARG A 14 -3.51 -3.45 2.51
N MET A 15 -2.84 -2.40 2.96
CA MET A 15 -1.63 -1.93 2.30
C MET A 15 -0.60 -1.37 3.29
N THR A 16 0.60 -1.10 2.78
CA THR A 16 1.67 -0.45 3.53
C THR A 16 2.29 0.70 2.75
N MET A 17 2.64 1.78 3.45
CA MET A 17 3.46 2.87 2.91
C MET A 17 4.86 2.35 2.59
N VAL A 18 5.36 2.67 1.40
CA VAL A 18 6.70 2.24 0.94
C VAL A 18 7.61 3.39 0.52
N MET A 19 7.13 4.63 0.54
CA MET A 19 7.97 5.81 0.37
C MET A 19 8.63 6.18 1.70
N ASP A 20 9.91 6.51 1.65
CA ASP A 20 10.70 7.02 2.77
C ASP A 20 10.54 8.53 2.97
N SER A 21 9.81 9.19 2.08
CA SER A 21 9.47 10.60 2.09
C SER A 21 7.97 10.82 1.98
N GLY A 22 7.50 11.94 2.51
CA GLY A 22 6.08 12.31 2.54
C GLY A 22 5.53 12.43 3.95
N ALA A 23 4.22 12.61 4.04
CA ALA A 23 3.52 12.89 5.30
C ALA A 23 3.23 11.64 6.15
N VAL A 24 3.16 10.46 5.52
CA VAL A 24 2.86 9.20 6.20
C VAL A 24 4.17 8.51 6.59
N PRO A 25 4.28 7.98 7.82
CA PRO A 25 5.46 7.21 8.23
C PRO A 25 5.71 6.00 7.32
N LEU A 26 6.98 5.77 6.97
CA LEU A 26 7.40 4.57 6.24
C LEU A 26 6.91 3.30 6.96
N ALA A 27 6.45 2.32 6.19
CA ALA A 27 5.92 1.04 6.68
C ALA A 27 4.65 1.15 7.57
N ALA A 28 4.04 2.33 7.68
CA ALA A 28 2.69 2.45 8.23
C ALA A 28 1.74 1.57 7.41
N LYS A 29 0.86 0.85 8.11
CA LYS A 29 -0.17 0.02 7.50
C LYS A 29 -1.51 0.75 7.54
N GLY A 30 -2.32 0.49 6.52
CA GLY A 30 -3.63 1.12 6.41
C GLY A 30 -4.60 0.29 5.59
N VAL A 31 -5.83 0.79 5.52
CA VAL A 31 -6.94 0.22 4.75
C VAL A 31 -7.45 1.26 3.76
N VAL A 32 -7.68 0.83 2.53
CA VAL A 32 -8.30 1.66 1.48
C VAL A 32 -9.77 1.92 1.83
N LEU A 33 -10.13 3.18 1.99
CA LEU A 33 -11.48 3.65 2.31
C LEU A 33 -12.18 4.27 1.09
N GLY A 34 -11.41 4.78 0.13
CA GLY A 34 -11.92 5.45 -1.07
C GLY A 34 -10.93 5.36 -2.21
N LEU A 35 -11.44 5.32 -3.43
CA LEU A 35 -10.65 5.32 -4.65
C LEU A 35 -11.12 6.47 -5.54
N ASN A 36 -10.20 7.34 -5.92
CA ASN A 36 -10.42 8.41 -6.88
C ASN A 36 -9.53 8.18 -8.11
N GLU A 37 -9.65 9.04 -9.12
CA GLU A 37 -8.88 8.90 -10.38
C GLU A 37 -7.36 8.90 -10.18
N LYS A 38 -6.85 9.61 -9.17
CA LYS A 38 -5.40 9.83 -8.96
C LYS A 38 -4.86 9.37 -7.62
N ASN A 39 -5.73 9.14 -6.64
CA ASN A 39 -5.34 8.83 -5.28
C ASN A 39 -6.33 7.89 -4.60
N MET A 40 -5.92 7.38 -3.45
CA MET A 40 -6.74 6.57 -2.57
C MET A 40 -6.87 7.25 -1.21
N ASP A 41 -8.07 7.26 -0.65
CA ASP A 41 -8.30 7.65 0.74
C ASP A 41 -7.98 6.48 1.65
N VAL A 42 -7.15 6.71 2.66
CA VAL A 42 -6.62 5.65 3.51
C VAL A 42 -6.82 5.98 4.97
N VAL A 43 -7.30 4.98 5.73
CA VAL A 43 -7.23 4.96 7.19
C VAL A 43 -5.99 4.21 7.62
N TRP A 44 -5.16 4.85 8.43
CA TRP A 44 -3.91 4.31 8.94
C TRP A 44 -4.09 3.70 10.33
N ASP A 45 -3.36 2.61 10.58
CA ASP A 45 -3.38 1.86 11.84
C ASP A 45 -2.79 2.63 13.02
N VAL A 46 -1.96 3.63 12.74
CA VAL A 46 -1.35 4.50 13.75
C VAL A 46 -1.65 5.96 13.44
N PRO A 47 -1.93 6.80 14.45
CA PRO A 47 -2.11 8.23 14.23
C PRO A 47 -0.77 8.90 13.88
N PHE A 48 -0.82 9.94 13.07
CA PHE A 48 0.34 10.75 12.69
C PHE A 48 -0.06 12.21 12.46
N MET A 49 0.91 13.12 12.58
CA MET A 49 0.65 14.57 12.69
C MET A 49 -0.14 15.15 11.51
N SER A 50 0.10 14.66 10.30
CA SER A 50 -0.58 15.12 9.09
C SER A 50 -1.91 14.40 8.81
N GLY A 51 -2.31 13.44 9.66
CA GLY A 51 -3.57 12.73 9.49
C GLY A 51 -4.78 13.60 9.80
N THR A 52 -5.86 13.34 9.09
CA THR A 52 -7.16 14.04 9.17
C THR A 52 -8.27 13.06 9.56
N THR A 53 -9.52 13.51 9.66
CA THR A 53 -10.69 12.63 9.82
C THR A 53 -11.25 12.11 8.50
N LEU A 54 -10.71 12.57 7.35
CA LEU A 54 -11.26 12.34 6.01
C LEU A 54 -12.74 12.71 5.89
N GLY A 55 -13.15 13.81 6.52
CA GLY A 55 -14.56 14.22 6.58
C GLY A 55 -15.35 13.32 7.53
N ASP A 56 -14.83 13.13 8.74
CA ASP A 56 -15.43 12.37 9.85
C ASP A 56 -15.68 10.88 9.58
N ARG A 57 -15.04 10.33 8.54
CA ARG A 57 -15.06 8.89 8.25
C ARG A 57 -14.12 8.09 9.18
N CYS A 58 -13.18 8.75 9.84
CA CYS A 58 -12.26 8.13 10.80
C CYS A 58 -11.86 9.09 11.92
N SER A 59 -11.25 8.55 12.99
CA SER A 59 -10.75 9.39 14.09
C SER A 59 -9.65 10.34 13.62
N GLN A 60 -9.47 11.45 14.33
CA GLN A 60 -8.42 12.43 14.05
C GLN A 60 -7.04 11.76 13.93
N TYR A 61 -6.18 12.33 13.09
CA TYR A 61 -4.81 11.87 12.85
C TYR A 61 -4.66 10.52 12.16
N ARG A 62 -5.74 9.92 11.64
CA ARG A 62 -5.69 8.60 10.99
C ARG A 62 -5.93 8.59 9.49
N GLY A 63 -6.51 9.64 8.92
CA GLY A 63 -6.95 9.63 7.54
C GLY A 63 -6.10 10.49 6.62
N LEU A 64 -5.67 9.99 5.46
CA LEU A 64 -5.02 10.80 4.43
C LEU A 64 -5.21 10.21 3.03
N ALA A 65 -5.34 11.08 2.03
CA ALA A 65 -5.30 10.69 0.62
C ALA A 65 -3.84 10.53 0.15
N VAL A 66 -3.51 9.41 -0.49
CA VAL A 66 -2.17 9.11 -0.99
C VAL A 66 -2.18 8.59 -2.43
N GLU A 67 -1.09 8.77 -3.16
CA GLU A 67 -0.96 8.28 -4.54
C GLU A 67 -0.84 6.75 -4.60
N PHE A 68 -1.29 6.15 -5.70
CA PHE A 68 -1.23 4.70 -5.91
C PHE A 68 0.16 4.09 -5.85
N ASN A 69 1.16 4.83 -6.33
CA ASN A 69 2.56 4.41 -6.37
C ASN A 69 3.27 4.47 -5.00
N SER A 70 2.63 5.05 -3.98
CA SER A 70 3.24 5.26 -2.66
C SER A 70 3.10 4.06 -1.73
N CYS A 71 2.21 3.13 -2.08
CA CYS A 71 1.79 2.03 -1.23
C CYS A 71 1.94 0.69 -1.93
N LEU A 72 2.08 -0.37 -1.14
CA LEU A 72 2.06 -1.75 -1.60
C LEU A 72 0.80 -2.45 -1.07
N ASN A 73 -0.03 -2.97 -1.98
CA ASN A 73 -1.16 -3.83 -1.68
C ASN A 73 -0.69 -5.17 -1.08
N LEU A 74 -1.20 -5.49 0.10
CA LEU A 74 -0.94 -6.71 0.86
C LEU A 74 -2.12 -7.70 0.78
N SER A 75 -3.31 -7.24 0.40
CA SER A 75 -4.50 -8.09 0.19
C SER A 75 -4.46 -8.84 -1.13
N ASP A 76 -4.01 -8.19 -2.20
CA ASP A 76 -3.70 -8.81 -3.50
C ASP A 76 -2.21 -8.64 -3.80
N PRO A 77 -1.34 -9.56 -3.33
CA PRO A 77 0.11 -9.45 -3.49
C PRO A 77 0.55 -9.59 -4.96
N GLN A 78 0.62 -8.46 -5.67
CA GLN A 78 0.97 -8.45 -7.11
C GLN A 78 2.49 -8.36 -7.39
N PHE A 79 3.32 -8.10 -6.38
CA PHE A 79 4.78 -7.93 -6.53
C PHE A 79 5.60 -8.95 -5.74
N VAL A 80 5.05 -10.14 -5.51
CA VAL A 80 5.77 -11.23 -4.82
C VAL A 80 6.85 -11.78 -5.75
N LYS A 81 8.13 -11.63 -5.37
CA LYS A 81 9.24 -12.33 -6.01
C LYS A 81 9.76 -13.42 -5.06
N SER A 82 9.77 -14.67 -5.53
CA SER A 82 10.40 -15.77 -4.81
C SER A 82 11.92 -15.59 -4.79
N THR A 83 12.53 -15.68 -3.62
CA THR A 83 13.98 -15.72 -3.43
C THR A 83 14.54 -17.16 -3.42
N LYS A 84 13.68 -18.17 -3.60
CA LYS A 84 14.13 -19.57 -3.65
C LYS A 84 14.94 -19.80 -4.94
N PRO A 85 16.17 -20.36 -4.87
CA PRO A 85 16.87 -20.81 -6.06
C PRO A 85 15.99 -21.82 -6.80
N ARG A 86 15.83 -21.66 -8.11
CA ARG A 86 15.15 -22.66 -8.94
C ARG A 86 16.09 -23.87 -9.00
N THR A 87 15.76 -24.95 -8.30
CA THR A 87 16.43 -26.23 -8.50
C THR A 87 16.15 -26.66 -9.95
N GLN A 88 17.14 -26.53 -10.83
CA GLN A 88 17.06 -27.13 -12.16
C GLN A 88 17.09 -28.65 -11.94
N VAL A 89 15.95 -29.30 -12.13
CA VAL A 89 15.90 -30.76 -12.19
C VAL A 89 16.38 -31.12 -13.60
N ASN A 90 17.64 -31.51 -13.72
CA ASN A 90 18.17 -32.07 -14.97
C ASN A 90 17.51 -33.44 -15.19
N PRO A 91 16.86 -33.70 -16.34
CA PRO A 91 16.36 -35.03 -16.64
C PRO A 91 17.56 -35.95 -16.88
N SER A 92 17.73 -36.94 -16.01
CA SER A 92 18.72 -38.01 -16.17
C SER A 92 18.38 -38.84 -17.40
N SER A 93 19.39 -39.01 -18.26
CA SER A 93 19.42 -39.81 -19.48
C SER A 93 19.20 -41.30 -19.23
#